data_AF-A0A2A2AHM4-F1
#
_entry.id   AF-A0A2A2AHM4-F1
#
_cell.length_a   1.000
_cell.length_b   1.000
_cell.length_c   1.000
_cell.angle_alpha   90.00
_cell.angle_beta   90.00
_cell.angle_gamma   90.00
#
_symmetry.space_group_name_H-M   'P 1'
#
loop_
_entity.id
_entity.type
_entity.pdbx_description
1 polymer ?
#
loop_
_entity_poly.entity_id
_entity_poly.type
_entity_poly.pdbx_seq_one_letter_code
_entity_poly.pdbx_strand_id
1 'polypeptide(L)'
;MRRTKAQAQETRDQLMRAALDVFDQRGVSRASLNEIAQCAGVTRGALYWHFKNKEDLFDALFQHIFEDLSHSLAEDIRNQAPDMLQSLRQALLNNFERIEHNAQHHKFCRILYLKCEHTEDNAAILGVMDRYQDMWREQIHSALRLCVQQQRLPQTLDIALAAVYLKSLVFGLVKLWLLRPDQLDLGRTAPRIVDTALHALQHTPFLQNSQTG
;
A
#
# COMPACT_ATOMS: atom_id res chain seq x y z
N MET A 1 -4.15 18.07 33.49
CA MET A 1 -2.73 17.82 33.20
C MET A 1 -2.52 17.79 31.69
N ARG A 2 -1.58 18.56 31.14
CA ARG A 2 -1.25 18.58 29.71
C ARG A 2 -0.48 17.29 29.39
N ARG A 3 -1.07 16.39 28.60
CA ARG A 3 -0.35 15.21 28.07
C ARG A 3 0.88 15.69 27.30
N THR A 4 2.01 15.03 27.50
CA THR A 4 3.21 15.33 26.70
C THR A 4 2.99 14.89 25.25
N LYS A 5 3.71 15.50 24.31
CA LYS A 5 3.62 15.13 22.89
C LYS A 5 3.89 13.63 22.67
N ALA A 6 4.81 13.06 23.44
CA ALA A 6 5.14 11.63 23.42
C ALA A 6 3.95 10.76 23.88
N GLN A 7 3.30 11.09 25.00
CA GLN A 7 2.12 10.35 25.50
C GLN A 7 0.94 10.42 24.54
N ALA A 8 0.76 11.56 23.86
CA ALA A 8 -0.25 11.70 22.82
C ALA A 8 0.07 10.78 21.62
N GLN A 9 1.32 10.74 21.16
CA GLN A 9 1.71 9.86 20.06
C GLN A 9 1.51 8.38 20.42
N GLU A 10 1.93 7.96 21.61
CA GLU A 10 1.76 6.58 22.07
C GLU A 10 0.29 6.16 22.12
N THR A 11 -0.59 7.05 22.58
CA THR A 11 -2.04 6.81 22.59
C THR A 11 -2.58 6.68 21.15
N ARG A 12 -2.10 7.51 20.22
CA ARG A 12 -2.48 7.44 18.80
C ARG A 12 -2.08 6.09 18.18
N ASP A 13 -0.86 5.64 18.43
CA ASP A 13 -0.34 4.36 17.91
C ASP A 13 -1.07 3.16 18.54
N GLN A 14 -1.48 3.27 19.81
CA GLN A 14 -2.33 2.27 20.47
C GLN A 14 -3.72 2.17 19.84
N LEU A 15 -4.34 3.33 19.57
CA LEU A 15 -5.63 3.39 18.87
C LEU A 15 -5.55 2.80 17.46
N MET A 16 -4.49 3.08 16.71
CA MET A 16 -4.27 2.51 15.36
C MET A 16 -4.10 1.00 15.40
N ARG A 17 -3.33 0.46 16.36
CA ARG A 17 -3.20 -1.00 16.55
C ARG A 17 -4.54 -1.66 16.89
N ALA A 18 -5.29 -1.09 17.82
CA ALA A 18 -6.62 -1.56 18.17
C ALA A 18 -7.60 -1.49 16.99
N ALA A 19 -7.49 -0.45 16.16
CA ALA A 19 -8.30 -0.32 14.96
C ALA A 19 -8.04 -1.46 13.97
N LEU A 20 -6.76 -1.79 13.70
CA LEU A 20 -6.40 -2.94 12.87
C LEU A 20 -7.00 -4.24 13.42
N ASP A 21 -6.94 -4.46 14.73
CA ASP A 21 -7.49 -5.67 15.35
C ASP A 21 -9.01 -5.76 15.20
N VAL A 22 -9.73 -4.66 15.46
CA VAL A 22 -11.19 -4.62 15.36
C VAL A 22 -11.65 -4.74 13.90
N PHE A 23 -11.03 -4.00 12.97
CA PHE A 23 -11.34 -4.09 11.54
C PHE A 23 -11.04 -5.46 10.98
N ASP A 24 -9.93 -6.07 11.39
CA ASP A 24 -9.60 -7.41 10.95
C ASP A 24 -10.61 -8.43 11.53
N GLN A 25 -11.03 -8.34 12.78
CA GLN A 25 -11.97 -9.32 13.33
C GLN A 25 -13.39 -9.17 12.76
N ARG A 26 -13.85 -7.94 12.52
CA ARG A 26 -15.27 -7.65 12.25
C ARG A 26 -15.57 -7.17 10.83
N GLY A 27 -14.55 -6.77 10.09
CA GLY A 27 -14.69 -5.99 8.86
C GLY A 27 -14.95 -4.52 9.14
N VAL A 28 -14.71 -3.70 8.11
CA VAL A 28 -14.76 -2.23 8.21
C VAL A 28 -16.19 -1.74 8.47
N SER A 29 -17.19 -2.32 7.81
CA SER A 29 -18.60 -1.90 7.93
C SER A 29 -19.13 -2.08 9.36
N ARG A 30 -18.80 -3.20 10.02
CA ARG A 30 -19.36 -3.58 11.33
C ARG A 30 -18.59 -3.03 12.53
N ALA A 31 -17.39 -2.51 12.31
CA ALA A 31 -16.55 -1.94 13.37
C ALA A 31 -17.00 -0.53 13.76
N SER A 32 -17.04 -0.27 15.07
CA SER A 32 -17.34 1.05 15.63
C SER A 32 -16.14 1.67 16.35
N LEU A 33 -16.07 3.01 16.38
CA LEU A 33 -15.05 3.73 17.15
C LEU A 33 -15.10 3.39 18.65
N ASN A 34 -16.28 3.07 19.19
CA ASN A 34 -16.43 2.71 20.59
C ASN A 34 -15.73 1.37 20.90
N GLU A 35 -15.87 0.38 20.02
CA GLU A 35 -15.18 -0.90 20.15
C GLU A 35 -13.67 -0.73 20.03
N ILE A 36 -13.21 0.16 19.14
CA ILE A 36 -11.78 0.49 19.00
C ILE A 36 -11.24 1.15 20.28
N ALA A 37 -11.97 2.11 20.86
CA ALA A 37 -11.58 2.73 22.12
C ALA A 37 -11.50 1.71 23.27
N GLN A 38 -12.49 0.82 23.36
CA GLN A 38 -12.53 -0.24 24.35
C GLN A 38 -11.37 -1.24 24.16
N CYS A 39 -11.10 -1.66 22.92
CA CYS A 39 -9.99 -2.54 22.56
C CYS A 39 -8.62 -1.89 22.89
N ALA A 40 -8.49 -0.58 22.66
CA ALA A 40 -7.31 0.19 23.02
C ALA A 40 -7.19 0.46 24.54
N GLY A 41 -8.22 0.17 25.35
CA GLY A 41 -8.21 0.50 26.78
C GLY A 41 -8.23 2.00 27.07
N VAL A 42 -8.79 2.82 26.16
CA VAL A 42 -8.88 4.27 26.31
C VAL A 42 -10.33 4.75 26.33
N THR A 43 -10.56 5.96 26.81
CA THR A 43 -11.91 6.54 26.81
C THR A 43 -12.32 6.96 25.40
N ARG A 44 -13.64 7.00 25.15
CA ARG A 44 -14.19 7.55 23.88
C ARG A 44 -13.70 8.98 23.62
N GLY A 45 -13.64 9.81 24.67
CA GLY A 45 -13.13 11.18 24.57
C GLY A 45 -11.66 11.25 24.14
N ALA A 46 -10.82 10.30 24.60
CA ALA A 46 -9.44 10.20 24.13
C ALA A 46 -9.36 9.80 22.65
N LEU A 47 -10.21 8.86 22.19
CA LEU A 47 -10.29 8.53 20.77
C LEU A 47 -10.69 9.74 19.93
N TYR A 48 -11.78 10.43 20.29
CA TYR A 48 -12.26 11.59 19.52
C TYR A 48 -11.30 12.78 19.53
N TRP A 49 -10.39 12.84 20.51
CA TRP A 49 -9.29 13.81 20.49
C TRP A 49 -8.27 13.52 19.38
N HIS A 50 -8.06 12.24 19.04
CA HIS A 50 -7.11 11.82 18.00
C HIS A 50 -7.74 11.66 16.61
N PHE A 51 -9.00 11.19 16.56
CA PHE A 51 -9.68 10.81 15.33
C PHE A 51 -11.12 11.28 15.34
N LYS A 52 -11.51 12.08 14.36
CA LYS A 52 -12.86 12.66 14.29
C LYS A 52 -13.92 11.61 13.96
N ASN A 53 -13.57 10.66 13.11
CA ASN A 53 -14.46 9.65 12.58
C ASN A 53 -13.66 8.39 12.15
N LYS A 54 -14.35 7.40 11.59
CA LYS A 54 -13.74 6.12 11.18
C LYS A 54 -12.80 6.32 9.99
N GLU A 55 -13.12 7.28 9.12
CA GLU A 55 -12.38 7.65 7.92
C GLU A 55 -11.02 8.25 8.27
N ASP A 56 -10.96 9.17 9.23
CA ASP A 56 -9.72 9.80 9.74
C ASP A 56 -8.77 8.77 10.37
N LEU A 57 -9.34 7.80 11.09
CA LEU A 57 -8.58 6.66 11.62
C LEU A 57 -8.06 5.74 10.50
N PHE A 58 -8.87 5.48 9.48
CA PHE A 58 -8.47 4.66 8.33
C PHE A 58 -7.42 5.35 7.46
N ASP A 59 -7.54 6.67 7.27
CA ASP A 59 -6.56 7.51 6.59
C ASP A 59 -5.21 7.50 7.31
N ALA A 60 -5.21 7.59 8.64
CA ALA A 60 -3.97 7.47 9.43
C ALA A 60 -3.32 6.08 9.32
N LEU A 61 -4.11 5.01 9.26
CA LEU A 61 -3.60 3.66 9.02
C LEU A 61 -2.96 3.55 7.63
N PHE A 62 -3.65 4.04 6.60
CA PHE A 62 -3.08 4.10 5.27
C PHE A 62 -1.82 4.93 5.21
N GLN A 63 -1.81 6.11 5.81
CA GLN A 63 -0.65 6.99 5.83
C GLN A 63 0.56 6.27 6.38
N HIS A 64 0.42 5.63 7.55
CA HIS A 64 1.50 4.91 8.19
C HIS A 64 2.04 3.76 7.32
N ILE A 65 1.14 2.92 6.78
CA ILE A 65 1.55 1.79 5.94
C ILE A 65 2.11 2.24 4.59
N PHE A 66 1.49 3.23 3.95
CA PHE A 66 1.93 3.75 2.67
C PHE A 66 3.28 4.45 2.80
N GLU A 67 3.51 5.28 3.82
CA GLU A 67 4.81 5.87 4.10
C GLU A 67 5.87 4.77 4.23
N ASP A 68 5.61 3.75 5.05
CA ASP A 68 6.51 2.61 5.24
C ASP A 68 6.86 1.86 3.95
N LEU A 69 5.88 1.64 3.07
CA LEU A 69 6.05 0.91 1.80
C LEU A 69 6.70 1.78 0.71
N SER A 70 6.36 3.07 0.67
CA SER A 70 6.72 3.98 -0.44
C SER A 70 8.00 4.78 -0.18
N HIS A 71 8.42 4.93 1.08
CA HIS A 71 9.47 5.86 1.48
C HIS A 71 10.77 5.72 0.68
N SER A 72 11.33 4.50 0.63
CA SER A 72 12.60 4.25 -0.06
C SER A 72 12.52 4.58 -1.56
N LEU A 73 11.44 4.21 -2.24
CA LEU A 73 11.27 4.55 -3.65
C LEU A 73 11.07 6.07 -3.84
N ALA A 74 10.36 6.74 -2.94
CA ALA A 74 10.16 8.18 -3.00
C ALA A 74 11.49 8.94 -2.82
N GLU A 75 12.37 8.47 -1.94
CA GLU A 75 13.72 9.01 -1.77
C GLU A 75 14.57 8.77 -3.01
N ASP A 76 14.56 7.55 -3.56
CA ASP A 76 15.30 7.22 -4.78
C ASP A 76 14.84 8.06 -5.97
N ILE A 77 13.54 8.29 -6.13
CA ILE A 77 12.98 9.19 -7.15
C ILE A 77 13.48 10.61 -6.94
N ARG A 78 13.38 11.13 -5.70
CA ARG A 78 13.79 12.51 -5.36
C ARG A 78 15.27 12.74 -5.62
N ASN A 79 16.09 11.75 -5.32
CA ASN A 79 17.54 11.79 -5.47
C ASN A 79 18.01 11.35 -6.85
N GLN A 80 17.09 10.99 -7.75
CA GLN A 80 17.37 10.44 -9.09
C GLN A 80 18.40 9.30 -9.03
N ALA A 81 18.08 8.26 -8.24
CA ALA A 81 18.97 7.14 -8.00
C ALA A 81 19.61 6.62 -9.30
N PRO A 82 20.92 6.32 -9.33
CA PRO A 82 21.63 5.99 -10.58
C PRO A 82 21.06 4.79 -11.36
N ASP A 83 20.40 3.87 -10.66
CA ASP A 83 19.72 2.72 -11.25
C ASP A 83 18.27 2.65 -10.74
N MET A 84 17.39 3.42 -11.35
CA MET A 84 15.98 3.48 -10.95
C MET A 84 15.25 2.14 -11.18
N LEU A 85 15.70 1.33 -12.14
CA LEU A 85 15.08 0.02 -12.39
C LEU A 85 15.36 -0.93 -11.21
N GLN A 86 16.58 -0.90 -10.68
CA GLN A 86 16.93 -1.65 -9.47
C GLN A 86 16.22 -1.11 -8.23
N SER A 87 16.11 0.21 -8.06
CA SER A 87 15.32 0.83 -6.98
C SER A 87 13.85 0.41 -7.04
N LEU A 88 13.24 0.47 -8.22
CA LEU A 88 11.87 0.02 -8.45
C LEU A 88 11.70 -1.47 -8.12
N ARG A 89 12.64 -2.31 -8.57
CA ARG A 89 12.67 -3.73 -8.23
C ARG A 89 12.67 -3.95 -6.72
N GLN A 90 13.59 -3.30 -6.01
CA GLN A 90 13.71 -3.46 -4.56
C GLN A 90 12.47 -2.97 -3.83
N ALA A 91 11.89 -1.85 -4.25
CA ALA A 91 10.65 -1.33 -3.68
C ALA A 91 9.49 -2.32 -3.84
N LEU A 92 9.34 -2.94 -5.02
CA LEU A 92 8.33 -3.98 -5.24
C LEU A 92 8.54 -5.20 -4.34
N LEU A 93 9.79 -5.66 -4.16
CA LEU A 93 10.10 -6.79 -3.28
C LEU A 93 9.87 -6.47 -1.81
N ASN A 94 10.27 -5.28 -1.36
CA ASN A 94 10.06 -4.81 0.01
C ASN A 94 8.57 -4.80 0.38
N ASN A 95 7.68 -4.50 -0.58
CA ASN A 95 6.24 -4.58 -0.35
C ASN A 95 5.80 -5.99 0.04
N PHE A 96 6.24 -7.01 -0.70
CA PHE A 96 5.89 -8.40 -0.40
C PHE A 96 6.53 -8.88 0.91
N GLU A 97 7.80 -8.55 1.13
CA GLU A 97 8.52 -8.93 2.35
C GLU A 97 7.85 -8.35 3.61
N ARG A 98 7.46 -7.07 3.57
CA ARG A 98 6.75 -6.43 4.68
C ARG A 98 5.37 -7.03 4.91
N ILE A 99 4.62 -7.35 3.85
CA ILE A 99 3.31 -8.01 3.99
C ILE A 99 3.44 -9.41 4.61
N GLU A 100 4.51 -10.13 4.29
CA GLU A 100 4.79 -11.46 4.84
C GLU A 100 5.23 -11.42 6.31
N HIS A 101 6.15 -10.50 6.66
CA HIS A 101 6.84 -10.52 7.95
C HIS A 101 6.36 -9.46 8.96
N ASN A 102 5.62 -8.44 8.53
CA ASN A 102 5.07 -7.41 9.43
C ASN A 102 3.57 -7.63 9.67
N ALA A 103 3.22 -7.99 10.91
CA ALA A 103 1.85 -8.31 11.29
C ALA A 103 0.84 -7.17 11.05
N GLN A 104 1.26 -5.90 11.18
CA GLN A 104 0.38 -4.76 10.91
C GLN A 104 0.12 -4.60 9.41
N HIS A 105 1.16 -4.72 8.58
CA HIS A 105 1.03 -4.68 7.12
C HIS A 105 0.16 -5.84 6.63
N HIS A 106 0.39 -7.06 7.12
CA HIS A 106 -0.45 -8.22 6.83
C HIS A 106 -1.92 -7.94 7.16
N LYS A 107 -2.22 -7.53 8.40
CA LYS A 107 -3.61 -7.25 8.83
C LYS A 107 -4.23 -6.15 7.99
N PHE A 108 -3.48 -5.08 7.72
CA PHE A 108 -3.96 -3.98 6.90
C PHE A 108 -4.32 -4.42 5.48
N CYS A 109 -3.44 -5.16 4.80
CA CYS A 109 -3.74 -5.70 3.47
C CYS A 109 -4.90 -6.69 3.48
N ARG A 110 -5.02 -7.50 4.54
CA ARG A 110 -6.18 -8.39 4.72
C ARG A 110 -7.49 -7.63 4.89
N ILE A 111 -7.50 -6.56 5.68
CA ILE A 111 -8.66 -5.68 5.82
C ILE A 111 -9.03 -5.07 4.47
N LEU A 112 -8.04 -4.48 3.81
CA LEU A 112 -8.22 -3.79 2.54
C LEU A 112 -8.80 -4.68 1.44
N TYR A 113 -8.25 -5.89 1.27
CA TYR A 113 -8.59 -6.75 0.15
C TYR A 113 -9.72 -7.75 0.42
N LEU A 114 -9.97 -8.09 1.69
CA LEU A 114 -10.91 -9.16 2.03
C LEU A 114 -12.03 -8.72 2.99
N LYS A 115 -11.92 -7.57 3.66
CA LYS A 115 -12.88 -7.16 4.72
C LYS A 115 -13.37 -5.72 4.61
N CYS A 116 -13.10 -5.05 3.50
CA CYS A 116 -13.66 -3.75 3.15
C CYS A 116 -14.64 -3.94 2.00
N GLU A 117 -15.93 -3.86 2.30
CA GLU A 117 -16.99 -4.03 1.30
C GLU A 117 -17.12 -2.77 0.45
N HIS A 118 -17.26 -2.93 -0.87
CA HIS A 118 -17.47 -1.83 -1.81
C HIS A 118 -18.96 -1.46 -1.86
N THR A 119 -19.42 -0.78 -0.82
CA THR A 119 -20.80 -0.32 -0.66
C THR A 119 -20.86 1.19 -0.46
N GLU A 120 -22.04 1.79 -0.66
CA GLU A 120 -22.27 3.23 -0.40
C GLU A 120 -21.97 3.61 1.05
N ASP A 121 -22.25 2.71 2.01
CA ASP A 121 -21.95 2.91 3.43
C ASP A 121 -20.45 3.10 3.72
N ASN A 122 -19.59 2.54 2.87
CA ASN A 122 -18.14 2.69 2.98
C ASN A 122 -17.56 3.72 2.00
N ALA A 123 -18.39 4.50 1.28
CA ALA A 123 -17.92 5.39 0.21
C ALA A 123 -16.81 6.35 0.65
N ALA A 124 -16.88 6.88 1.88
CA ALA A 124 -15.84 7.77 2.39
C ALA A 124 -14.50 7.04 2.61
N ILE A 125 -14.53 5.78 3.06
CA ILE A 125 -13.35 4.92 3.22
C ILE A 125 -12.80 4.51 1.86
N LEU A 126 -13.66 4.15 0.91
CA LEU A 126 -13.25 3.88 -0.47
C LEU A 126 -12.57 5.11 -1.09
N GLY A 127 -13.08 6.32 -0.81
CA GLY A 127 -12.42 7.56 -1.22
C GLY A 127 -11.04 7.75 -0.59
N VAL A 128 -10.79 7.28 0.64
CA VAL A 128 -9.42 7.21 1.20
C VAL A 128 -8.57 6.23 0.40
N MET A 129 -9.08 5.03 0.14
CA MET A 129 -8.37 3.99 -0.62
C MET A 129 -7.96 4.48 -2.01
N ASP A 130 -8.85 5.19 -2.70
CA ASP A 130 -8.62 5.71 -4.04
C ASP A 130 -7.49 6.74 -4.05
N ARG A 131 -7.42 7.64 -3.05
CA ARG A 131 -6.31 8.59 -2.92
C ARG A 131 -4.96 7.89 -2.83
N TYR A 132 -4.83 6.84 -2.01
CA TYR A 132 -3.57 6.11 -1.87
C TYR A 132 -3.24 5.27 -3.10
N GLN A 133 -4.25 4.78 -3.82
CA GLN A 133 -4.05 4.15 -5.13
C GLN A 133 -3.52 5.15 -6.16
N ASP A 134 -4.03 6.38 -6.16
CA ASP A 134 -3.55 7.47 -7.01
C ASP A 134 -2.10 7.84 -6.66
N MET A 135 -1.79 7.99 -5.36
CA MET A 135 -0.43 8.28 -4.90
C MET A 135 0.57 7.19 -5.32
N TRP A 136 0.19 5.91 -5.16
CA TRP A 136 1.00 4.79 -5.63
C TRP A 136 1.22 4.87 -7.15
N ARG A 137 0.17 5.15 -7.93
CA ARG A 137 0.24 5.27 -9.39
C ARG A 137 1.22 6.38 -9.80
N GLU A 138 1.11 7.57 -9.21
CA GLU A 138 2.01 8.69 -9.52
C GLU A 138 3.47 8.38 -9.18
N GLN A 139 3.70 7.67 -8.07
CA GLN A 139 5.05 7.23 -7.69
C GLN A 139 5.64 6.26 -8.72
N ILE A 140 4.85 5.29 -9.17
CA ILE A 140 5.27 4.32 -10.20
C ILE A 140 5.48 5.01 -11.55
N HIS A 141 4.61 5.94 -11.94
CA HIS A 141 4.80 6.74 -13.15
C HIS A 141 6.13 7.51 -13.09
N SER A 142 6.45 8.13 -11.95
CA SER A 142 7.70 8.86 -11.75
C SER A 142 8.92 7.95 -11.86
N ALA A 143 8.89 6.77 -11.22
CA ALA A 143 9.95 5.78 -11.33
C ALA A 143 10.15 5.29 -12.78
N LEU A 144 9.07 4.94 -13.47
CA LEU A 144 9.11 4.49 -14.87
C LEU A 144 9.68 5.56 -15.80
N ARG A 145 9.29 6.84 -15.62
CA ARG A 145 9.86 7.96 -16.38
C ARG A 145 11.36 8.08 -16.19
N LEU A 146 11.84 7.97 -14.94
CA LEU A 146 13.27 8.00 -14.64
C LEU A 146 14.01 6.79 -15.24
N CYS A 147 13.43 5.59 -15.21
CA CYS A 147 13.99 4.43 -15.90
C CYS A 147 14.14 4.65 -17.41
N VAL A 148 13.17 5.30 -18.06
CA VAL A 148 13.23 5.66 -19.48
C VAL A 148 14.31 6.72 -19.74
N GLN A 149 14.41 7.76 -18.91
CA GLN A 149 15.46 8.78 -19.01
C GLN A 149 16.87 8.18 -18.85
N GLN A 150 17.01 7.19 -17.97
CA GLN A 150 18.26 6.45 -17.75
C GLN A 150 18.53 5.36 -18.79
N GLN A 151 17.69 5.26 -19.84
CA GLN A 151 17.78 4.25 -20.90
C GLN A 151 17.73 2.79 -20.39
N ARG A 152 17.14 2.58 -19.21
CA ARG A 152 16.90 1.24 -18.63
C ARG A 152 15.61 0.60 -19.14
N LEU A 153 14.67 1.43 -19.59
CA LEU A 153 13.43 1.04 -20.27
C LEU A 153 13.34 1.72 -21.66
N PRO A 154 12.59 1.14 -22.61
CA PRO A 154 12.42 1.72 -23.95
C PRO A 154 11.82 3.13 -23.93
N GLN A 155 12.29 4.01 -24.83
CA GLN A 155 11.72 5.36 -25.01
C GLN A 155 10.25 5.33 -25.46
N THR A 156 9.83 4.24 -26.08
CA THR A 156 8.47 4.01 -26.59
C THR A 156 7.52 3.43 -25.55
N LEU A 157 7.97 3.14 -24.32
CA LEU A 157 7.15 2.52 -23.27
C LEU A 157 5.87 3.34 -22.99
N ASP A 158 4.71 2.70 -23.02
CA ASP A 158 3.47 3.25 -22.49
C ASP A 158 3.53 3.17 -20.96
N ILE A 159 3.88 4.30 -20.33
CA ILE A 159 4.03 4.41 -18.88
C ILE A 159 2.72 4.11 -18.15
N ALA A 160 1.58 4.53 -18.70
CA ALA A 160 0.28 4.33 -18.05
C ALA A 160 -0.10 2.85 -18.06
N LEU A 161 0.07 2.18 -19.20
CA LEU A 161 -0.18 0.73 -19.30
C LEU A 161 0.82 -0.07 -18.45
N ALA A 162 2.09 0.32 -18.45
CA ALA A 162 3.12 -0.32 -17.61
C ALA A 162 2.79 -0.20 -16.11
N ALA A 163 2.30 0.96 -15.65
CA ALA A 163 1.89 1.14 -14.26
C ALA A 163 0.68 0.27 -13.88
N VAL A 164 -0.32 0.14 -14.77
CA VAL A 164 -1.45 -0.79 -14.59
C VAL A 164 -0.95 -2.22 -14.52
N TYR A 165 -0.07 -2.63 -15.44
CA TYR A 165 0.51 -3.98 -15.46
C TYR A 165 1.22 -4.33 -14.15
N LEU A 166 2.08 -3.43 -13.64
CA LEU A 166 2.74 -3.60 -12.34
C LEU A 166 1.72 -3.65 -11.19
N LYS A 167 0.70 -2.78 -11.21
CA LYS A 167 -0.34 -2.76 -10.17
C LYS A 167 -1.11 -4.06 -10.12
N SER A 168 -1.54 -4.57 -11.27
CA SER A 168 -2.28 -5.83 -11.39
C SER A 168 -1.49 -7.01 -10.83
N LEU A 169 -0.17 -7.02 -11.06
CA LEU A 169 0.72 -8.05 -10.56
C LEU A 169 0.89 -7.98 -9.04
N VAL A 170 1.14 -6.79 -8.48
CA VAL A 170 1.23 -6.60 -7.02
C VAL A 170 -0.09 -6.96 -6.34
N PHE A 171 -1.20 -6.39 -6.82
CA PHE A 171 -2.53 -6.65 -6.29
C PHE A 171 -2.89 -8.13 -6.37
N GLY A 172 -2.68 -8.74 -7.54
CA GLY A 172 -3.00 -10.15 -7.79
C GLY A 172 -2.22 -11.07 -6.87
N LEU A 173 -0.90 -10.87 -6.76
CA LEU A 173 -0.06 -11.75 -5.95
C LEU A 173 -0.37 -11.61 -4.45
N VAL A 174 -0.53 -10.38 -3.95
CA VAL A 174 -0.91 -10.14 -2.55
C VAL A 174 -2.27 -10.77 -2.25
N LYS A 175 -3.27 -10.56 -3.12
CA LYS A 175 -4.62 -11.10 -2.90
C LYS A 175 -4.65 -12.62 -2.93
N LEU A 176 -3.96 -13.25 -3.88
CA LEU A 176 -3.85 -14.71 -3.96
C LEU A 176 -3.21 -15.29 -2.69
N TRP A 177 -2.13 -14.66 -2.22
CA TRP A 177 -1.46 -15.07 -0.99
C TRP A 177 -2.37 -14.93 0.25
N LEU A 178 -3.03 -13.79 0.42
CA LEU A 178 -3.92 -13.55 1.56
C LEU A 178 -5.11 -14.52 1.62
N LEU A 179 -5.59 -14.99 0.47
CA LEU A 179 -6.69 -15.96 0.40
C LEU A 179 -6.25 -17.37 0.83
N ARG A 180 -5.00 -17.77 0.50
CA ARG A 180 -4.46 -19.12 0.72
C ARG A 180 -2.95 -19.07 1.01
N PRO A 181 -2.53 -18.58 2.19
CA PRO A 181 -1.10 -18.39 2.49
C PRO A 181 -0.31 -19.71 2.46
N ASP A 182 -0.95 -20.83 2.80
CA ASP A 182 -0.31 -22.16 2.81
C ASP A 182 -0.07 -22.73 1.39
N GLN A 183 -0.68 -22.15 0.36
CA GLN A 183 -0.60 -22.66 -1.03
C GLN A 183 0.38 -21.86 -1.89
N LEU A 184 0.92 -20.75 -1.38
CA LEU A 184 1.78 -19.86 -2.12
C LEU A 184 2.93 -19.37 -1.24
N ASP A 185 4.15 -19.83 -1.54
CA ASP A 185 5.37 -19.30 -0.94
C ASP A 185 5.65 -17.92 -1.54
N LEU A 186 5.32 -16.86 -0.78
CA LEU A 186 5.42 -15.48 -1.26
C LEU A 186 6.88 -15.06 -1.44
N GLY A 187 7.74 -15.38 -0.47
CA GLY A 187 9.18 -15.10 -0.52
C GLY A 187 9.87 -15.71 -1.74
N ARG A 188 9.46 -16.90 -2.20
CA ARG A 188 9.99 -17.50 -3.44
C ARG A 188 9.30 -17.02 -4.71
N THR A 189 8.01 -16.74 -4.66
CA THR A 189 7.23 -16.41 -5.86
C THR A 189 7.38 -14.95 -6.26
N ALA A 190 7.37 -14.02 -5.30
CA ALA A 190 7.43 -12.59 -5.56
C ALA A 190 8.68 -12.16 -6.36
N PRO A 191 9.91 -12.60 -6.03
CA PRO A 191 11.09 -12.23 -6.83
C PRO A 191 10.98 -12.63 -8.30
N ARG A 192 10.53 -13.85 -8.58
CA ARG A 192 10.39 -14.36 -9.96
C ARG A 192 9.34 -13.59 -10.74
N ILE A 193 8.22 -13.28 -10.09
CA ILE A 193 7.11 -12.54 -10.70
C ILE A 193 7.51 -11.09 -10.97
N VAL A 194 8.20 -10.42 -10.03
CA VAL A 194 8.75 -9.06 -10.22
C VAL A 194 9.79 -9.04 -11.34
N ASP A 195 10.75 -9.96 -11.32
CA ASP A 195 11.82 -10.01 -12.35
C ASP A 195 11.24 -10.26 -13.75
N THR A 196 10.24 -11.14 -13.85
CA THR A 196 9.52 -11.39 -15.11
C THR A 196 8.80 -10.12 -15.58
N ALA A 197 8.16 -9.39 -14.67
CA ALA A 197 7.44 -8.16 -15.00
C ALA A 197 8.39 -7.08 -15.50
N LEU A 198 9.51 -6.85 -14.81
CA LEU A 198 10.51 -5.86 -15.23
C LEU A 198 11.16 -6.22 -16.56
N HIS A 199 11.47 -7.50 -16.77
CA HIS A 199 11.93 -7.98 -18.07
C HIS A 199 10.88 -7.75 -19.17
N ALA A 200 9.59 -7.95 -18.88
CA ALA A 200 8.53 -7.64 -19.83
C ALA A 200 8.50 -6.14 -20.18
N LEU A 201 8.63 -5.24 -19.20
CA LEU A 201 8.72 -3.79 -19.44
C LEU A 201 9.89 -3.43 -20.38
N GLN A 202 10.99 -4.18 -20.31
CA GLN A 202 12.19 -3.92 -21.11
C GLN A 202 12.06 -4.39 -22.56
N HIS A 203 11.34 -5.49 -22.81
CA HIS A 203 11.47 -6.24 -24.06
C HIS A 203 10.18 -6.44 -24.83
N THR A 204 9.01 -6.36 -24.19
CA THR A 204 7.76 -6.67 -24.87
C THR A 204 7.29 -5.51 -25.75
N PRO A 205 6.87 -5.76 -27.01
CA PRO A 205 6.30 -4.71 -27.85
C PRO A 205 4.90 -4.29 -27.38
N PHE A 206 4.19 -5.15 -26.65
CA PHE A 206 2.79 -4.92 -26.25
C PHE A 206 2.60 -3.87 -25.15
N LEU A 207 3.69 -3.44 -24.52
CA LEU A 207 3.68 -2.36 -23.51
C LEU A 207 4.26 -1.05 -24.07
N GLN A 208 4.54 -1.00 -25.36
CA GLN A 208 5.00 0.22 -26.02
C GLN A 208 3.80 0.93 -26.64
N ASN A 209 3.86 2.26 -26.67
CA ASN A 209 2.91 3.05 -27.46
C ASN A 209 2.98 2.54 -28.90
N SER A 210 1.85 2.09 -29.44
CA SER A 210 1.74 1.72 -30.85
C SER A 210 2.32 2.86 -31.66
N GLN A 211 3.32 2.58 -32.50
CA GLN A 211 3.62 3.48 -33.60
C GLN A 211 2.40 3.44 -34.52
N THR A 212 1.39 4.27 -34.23
CA THR A 212 0.48 4.75 -35.26
C THR A 212 1.35 5.54 -36.24
N GLY A 213 1.79 4.83 -37.28
CA GLY A 213 2.20 5.45 -38.54
C GLY A 213 1.03 6.15 -39.21
#